data_AF-A0A6C0CN98-F1
#
_entry.id   AF-A0A6C0CN98-F1
#
_cell.length_a   1.000
_cell.length_b   1.000
_cell.length_c   1.000
_cell.angle_alpha   90.00
_cell.angle_beta   90.00
_cell.angle_gamma   90.00
#
_symmetry.space_group_name_H-M   'P 1'
#
loop_
_entity.id
_entity.type
_entity.pdbx_description
1 polymer ?
#
loop_
_entity_poly.entity_id
_entity_poly.type
_entity_poly.pdbx_seq_one_letter_code
_entity_poly.pdbx_strand_id
1 'polypeptide(L)'
;MNTETKPKLGKNIDILSVAADYKGCINFPSFFAMCLNTSACLNKPSDRFAKGGLREKALESFSNGRLRWIDQEGRDNHDDILKLDIEFKTTKLKTKTGKNKKFVSARLKNTMGDNATCSIKNPADIYMFGGCDGLVICDYKTLEPYLHMSKDALTCKIPFEKVTQIAFASDYDEEIKVKMVATKTVDYVAMRQKMEMEFLNNFV
;
A
#
# COMPACT_ATOMS: atom_id res chain seq x y z
N MET A 1 -7.30 -5.40 30.97
CA MET A 1 -7.28 -6.73 30.34
C MET A 1 -7.24 -6.51 28.84
N ASN A 2 -6.07 -6.66 28.22
CA ASN A 2 -5.91 -6.46 26.78
C ASN A 2 -6.24 -7.79 26.11
N THR A 3 -7.38 -7.87 25.44
CA THR A 3 -7.73 -9.04 24.62
C THR A 3 -6.88 -9.01 23.37
N GLU A 4 -5.75 -9.73 23.40
CA GLU A 4 -5.03 -10.12 22.20
C GLU A 4 -5.99 -10.93 21.31
N THR A 5 -6.63 -10.25 20.36
CA THR A 5 -7.35 -10.91 19.28
C THR A 5 -6.33 -11.62 18.41
N LYS A 6 -6.17 -12.92 18.65
CA LYS A 6 -5.45 -13.84 17.76
C LYS A 6 -5.89 -13.62 16.30
N PRO A 7 -4.98 -13.71 15.32
CA PRO A 7 -5.36 -13.66 13.91
C PRO A 7 -6.37 -14.77 13.61
N LYS A 8 -7.43 -14.43 12.87
CA LYS A 8 -8.40 -15.40 12.36
C LYS A 8 -7.78 -16.15 11.18
N LEU A 9 -6.75 -16.97 11.42
CA LEU A 9 -6.39 -18.03 10.47
C LEU A 9 -7.63 -18.90 10.25
N GLY A 10 -8.27 -18.80 9.08
CA GLY A 10 -9.44 -19.60 8.73
C GLY A 10 -10.66 -18.87 8.15
N LYS A 11 -10.64 -17.53 7.98
CA LYS A 11 -11.65 -16.88 7.13
C LYS A 11 -11.40 -17.31 5.68
N ASN A 12 -12.41 -17.92 5.05
CA ASN A 12 -12.38 -18.15 3.61
C ASN A 12 -12.67 -16.79 2.94
N ILE A 13 -11.61 -16.10 2.51
CA ILE A 13 -11.72 -14.76 1.92
C ILE A 13 -12.02 -14.94 0.43
N ASP A 14 -13.17 -14.45 -0.02
CA ASP A 14 -13.43 -14.31 -1.45
C ASP A 14 -12.69 -13.08 -1.98
N ILE A 15 -11.44 -13.28 -2.40
CA ILE A 15 -10.55 -12.21 -2.84
C ILE A 15 -11.08 -11.46 -4.07
N LEU A 16 -11.90 -12.10 -4.92
CA LEU A 16 -12.50 -11.45 -6.08
C LEU A 16 -13.59 -10.46 -5.64
N SER A 17 -14.45 -10.87 -4.70
CA SER A 17 -15.45 -9.98 -4.12
C SER A 17 -14.80 -8.81 -3.36
N VAL A 18 -13.72 -9.06 -2.60
CA VAL A 18 -12.95 -8.00 -1.93
C VAL A 18 -12.38 -7.00 -2.96
N ALA A 19 -11.79 -7.48 -4.05
CA ALA A 19 -11.25 -6.60 -5.08
C ALA A 19 -12.36 -5.77 -5.77
N ALA A 20 -13.50 -6.38 -6.10
CA ALA A 20 -14.63 -5.68 -6.69
C ALA A 20 -15.18 -4.59 -5.75
N ASP A 21 -15.28 -4.90 -4.46
CA ASP A 21 -15.76 -3.97 -3.45
C ASP A 21 -14.77 -2.81 -3.20
N TYR A 22 -13.47 -3.08 -3.09
CA TYR A 22 -12.44 -2.04 -3.02
C TYR A 22 -12.43 -1.16 -4.26
N LYS A 23 -12.74 -1.74 -5.43
CA LYS A 23 -12.91 -0.96 -6.66
C LYS A 23 -14.09 -0.01 -6.62
N GLY A 24 -15.17 -0.38 -5.93
CA GLY A 24 -16.34 0.46 -5.75
C GLY A 24 -16.16 1.55 -4.70
N CYS A 25 -15.29 1.37 -3.70
CA CYS A 25 -15.18 2.31 -2.58
C CYS A 25 -13.98 3.27 -2.63
N ILE A 26 -12.90 2.94 -3.35
CA ILE A 26 -11.70 3.79 -3.45
C ILE A 26 -11.78 4.71 -4.66
N ASN A 27 -11.57 6.01 -4.45
CA ASN A 27 -11.40 7.00 -5.53
C ASN A 27 -10.02 6.85 -6.20
N PHE A 28 -9.91 5.90 -7.13
CA PHE A 28 -8.66 5.62 -7.82
C PHE A 28 -8.08 6.76 -8.66
N PRO A 29 -8.89 7.57 -9.38
CA PRO A 29 -8.34 8.73 -10.07
C PRO A 29 -7.55 9.65 -9.13
N SER A 30 -8.08 9.91 -7.93
CA SER A 30 -7.41 10.74 -6.93
C SER A 30 -6.19 10.04 -6.33
N PHE A 31 -6.29 8.74 -6.02
CA PHE A 31 -5.17 7.93 -5.53
C PHE A 31 -3.99 7.90 -6.51
N PHE A 32 -4.25 7.61 -7.79
CA PHE A 32 -3.19 7.53 -8.80
C PHE A 32 -2.61 8.90 -9.14
N ALA A 33 -3.44 9.95 -9.22
CA ALA A 33 -2.94 11.32 -9.38
C ALA A 33 -2.00 11.73 -8.23
N MET A 34 -2.38 11.45 -6.98
CA MET A 34 -1.53 11.68 -5.81
C MET A 34 -0.23 10.87 -5.89
N CYS A 35 -0.30 9.59 -6.25
CA CYS A 35 0.88 8.74 -6.41
C CYS A 35 1.84 9.27 -7.48
N LEU A 36 1.33 9.77 -8.60
CA LEU A 36 2.13 10.35 -9.69
C LEU A 36 2.78 11.67 -9.26
N ASN A 37 2.00 12.59 -8.68
CA ASN A 37 2.47 13.89 -8.20
C ASN A 37 3.59 13.72 -7.16
N THR A 38 3.35 12.89 -6.14
CA THR A 38 4.32 12.64 -5.06
C THR A 38 5.55 11.85 -5.52
N SER A 39 5.44 11.06 -6.59
CA SER A 39 6.60 10.37 -7.15
C SER A 39 7.54 11.29 -7.90
N ALA A 40 7.08 12.46 -8.35
CA ALA A 40 7.95 13.47 -8.96
C ALA A 40 8.85 14.16 -7.92
N CYS A 41 8.38 14.33 -6.68
CA CYS A 41 9.10 15.09 -5.64
C CYS A 41 9.75 14.23 -4.54
N LEU A 42 9.19 13.07 -4.17
CA LEU A 42 9.70 12.21 -3.09
C LEU A 42 10.73 11.18 -3.57
N ASN A 43 11.87 11.63 -4.09
CA ASN A 43 12.89 10.73 -4.69
C ASN A 43 14.13 10.51 -3.83
N LYS A 44 14.33 11.27 -2.74
CA LYS A 44 15.49 11.09 -1.87
C LYS A 44 15.31 9.87 -0.97
N PRO A 45 16.40 9.24 -0.48
CA PRO A 45 16.31 8.13 0.46
C PRO A 45 15.48 8.46 1.71
N SER A 46 15.58 9.69 2.23
CA SER A 46 14.80 10.21 3.36
C SER A 46 13.30 10.25 3.12
N ASP A 47 12.87 10.33 1.86
CA ASP A 47 11.46 10.51 1.49
C ASP A 47 10.72 9.19 1.31
N ARG A 48 11.43 8.06 1.34
CA ARG A 48 10.84 6.73 1.08
C ARG A 48 9.78 6.35 2.12
N PHE A 49 10.02 6.68 3.38
CA PHE A 49 9.05 6.44 4.46
C PHE A 49 7.82 7.34 4.33
N ALA A 50 8.03 8.63 4.04
CA ALA A 50 6.94 9.56 3.80
C ALA A 50 6.06 9.13 2.61
N LYS A 51 6.68 8.60 1.54
CA LYS A 51 5.95 8.07 0.38
C LYS A 51 5.08 6.86 0.71
N GLY A 52 5.55 5.94 1.55
CA GLY A 52 4.75 4.81 2.04
C GLY A 52 3.56 5.29 2.86
N GLY A 53 3.83 6.02 3.94
CA GLY A 53 2.81 6.52 4.85
C GLY A 53 1.77 7.43 4.19
N LEU A 54 2.16 8.22 3.18
CA LEU A 54 1.21 9.04 2.43
C LEU A 54 0.23 8.19 1.61
N ARG A 55 0.67 7.05 1.07
CA ARG A 55 -0.20 6.15 0.30
C ARG A 55 -1.16 5.39 1.22
N GLU A 56 -0.71 4.97 2.39
CA GLU A 56 -1.54 4.33 3.42
C GLU A 56 -2.65 5.29 3.90
N LYS A 57 -2.29 6.55 4.20
CA LYS A 57 -3.25 7.61 4.55
C LYS A 57 -4.18 8.01 3.39
N ALA A 58 -3.66 7.92 2.16
CA ALA A 58 -4.48 8.16 0.98
C ALA A 58 -5.56 7.08 0.80
N LEU A 59 -5.32 5.84 1.20
CA LEU A 59 -6.36 4.81 1.16
C LEU A 59 -7.52 5.17 2.09
N GLU A 60 -7.25 5.68 3.29
CA GLU A 60 -8.29 6.19 4.18
C GLU A 60 -9.04 7.37 3.56
N SER A 61 -8.30 8.40 3.14
CA SER A 61 -8.90 9.63 2.60
C SER A 61 -9.74 9.36 1.34
N PHE A 62 -9.24 8.51 0.43
CA PHE A 62 -9.89 8.23 -0.85
C PHE A 62 -10.89 7.09 -0.81
N SER A 63 -11.02 6.39 0.32
CA SER A 63 -12.14 5.48 0.61
C SER A 63 -13.22 6.13 1.48
N ASN A 64 -13.16 7.46 1.66
CA ASN A 64 -14.07 8.23 2.52
C ASN A 64 -14.12 7.68 3.96
N GLY A 65 -12.94 7.35 4.51
CA GLY A 65 -12.78 6.86 5.88
C GLY A 65 -13.12 5.38 6.08
N ARG A 66 -13.49 4.63 5.03
CA ARG A 66 -13.78 3.20 5.16
C ARG A 66 -12.54 2.35 5.48
N LEU A 67 -11.44 2.59 4.76
CA LEU A 67 -10.16 1.91 4.99
C LEU A 67 -9.32 2.73 5.98
N ARG A 68 -9.66 2.64 7.27
CA ARG A 68 -9.05 3.45 8.32
C ARG A 68 -7.57 3.13 8.48
N TRP A 69 -6.72 4.14 8.53
CA TRP A 69 -5.29 3.98 8.78
C TRP A 69 -5.06 3.69 10.27
N ILE A 70 -4.27 2.66 10.59
CA ILE A 70 -4.09 2.19 11.98
C ILE A 70 -2.63 2.12 12.44
N ASP A 71 -1.66 2.25 11.52
CA ASP A 71 -0.22 2.32 11.81
C ASP A 71 0.29 1.24 12.78
N GLN A 72 -0.08 -0.02 12.52
CA GLN A 72 0.37 -1.17 13.32
C GLN A 72 1.41 -1.99 12.56
N GLU A 73 2.32 -2.65 13.28
CA GLU A 73 3.31 -3.51 12.65
C GLU A 73 2.63 -4.62 11.83
N GLY A 74 2.83 -4.61 10.51
CA GLY A 74 2.25 -5.59 9.60
C GLY A 74 0.76 -5.39 9.32
N ARG A 75 0.18 -4.24 9.70
CA ARG A 75 -1.18 -3.81 9.36
C ARG A 75 -1.24 -2.29 9.23
N ASP A 76 -1.32 -1.80 8.01
CA ASP A 76 -1.37 -0.36 7.72
C ASP A 76 -2.80 0.20 7.79
N ASN A 77 -3.79 -0.55 7.30
CA ASN A 77 -5.21 -0.14 7.27
C ASN A 77 -6.15 -1.24 7.80
N HIS A 78 -7.33 -0.84 8.27
CA HIS A 78 -8.44 -1.73 8.63
C HIS A 78 -9.69 -1.36 7.84
N ASP A 79 -10.33 -2.35 7.19
CA ASP A 79 -11.65 -2.15 6.59
C ASP A 79 -12.74 -2.33 7.64
N ASP A 80 -13.41 -1.23 8.01
CA ASP A 80 -14.47 -1.23 9.00
C ASP A 80 -15.75 -1.95 8.52
N ILE A 81 -15.93 -2.22 7.23
CA ILE A 81 -17.09 -2.98 6.70
C ILE A 81 -16.78 -4.48 6.62
N LEU A 82 -15.71 -4.87 5.92
CA LEU A 82 -15.36 -6.29 5.74
C LEU A 82 -14.66 -6.89 6.97
N LYS A 83 -14.22 -6.05 7.91
CA LYS A 83 -13.46 -6.43 9.11
C LYS A 83 -12.20 -7.21 8.73
N LEU A 84 -11.41 -6.62 7.83
CA LEU A 84 -10.17 -7.16 7.31
C LEU A 84 -9.02 -6.19 7.58
N ASP A 85 -7.91 -6.72 8.08
CA ASP A 85 -6.66 -5.97 8.20
C ASP A 85 -5.89 -6.03 6.88
N ILE A 86 -5.31 -4.89 6.49
CA ILE A 86 -4.60 -4.70 5.22
C ILE A 86 -3.16 -4.28 5.51
N GLU A 87 -2.22 -5.00 4.92
CA GLU A 87 -0.82 -4.57 4.81
C GLU A 87 -0.57 -4.01 3.41
N PHE A 88 -0.10 -2.77 3.32
CA PHE A 88 0.20 -2.09 2.07
C PHE A 88 1.70 -2.14 1.75
N LYS A 89 2.03 -2.52 0.51
CA LYS A 89 3.41 -2.53 0.03
C LYS A 89 3.57 -1.80 -1.29
N THR A 90 4.39 -0.76 -1.24
CA THR A 90 4.78 -0.03 -2.44
C THR A 90 5.62 -0.90 -3.36
N THR A 91 5.14 -1.13 -4.58
CA THR A 91 5.90 -1.79 -5.65
C THR A 91 5.37 -1.36 -7.02
N LYS A 92 6.18 -1.54 -8.07
CA LYS A 92 5.73 -1.32 -9.46
C LYS A 92 5.15 -2.61 -10.00
N LEU A 93 3.96 -2.53 -10.59
CA LEU A 93 3.23 -3.68 -11.17
C LEU A 93 3.52 -3.88 -12.66
N LYS A 94 3.90 -2.81 -13.37
CA LYS A 94 4.18 -2.82 -14.80
C LYS A 94 5.69 -2.75 -15.08
N THR A 95 6.08 -3.28 -16.24
CA THR A 95 7.40 -3.07 -16.83
C THR A 95 7.52 -1.64 -17.38
N LYS A 96 8.73 -1.23 -17.78
CA LYS A 96 8.93 0.04 -18.50
C LYS A 96 8.13 0.11 -19.81
N THR A 97 7.79 -1.03 -20.40
CA THR A 97 7.01 -1.17 -21.63
C THR A 97 5.50 -1.27 -21.39
N GLY A 98 5.03 -1.07 -20.15
CA GLY A 98 3.60 -1.07 -19.80
C GLY A 98 2.96 -2.47 -19.65
N LYS A 99 3.73 -3.55 -19.81
CA LYS A 99 3.23 -4.93 -19.59
C LYS A 99 3.21 -5.25 -18.10
N ASN A 100 2.32 -6.15 -17.67
CA ASN A 100 2.38 -6.69 -16.31
C ASN A 100 3.74 -7.35 -16.08
N LYS A 101 4.34 -7.11 -14.92
CA LYS A 101 5.53 -7.87 -14.51
C LYS A 101 5.18 -9.34 -14.33
N LYS A 102 6.17 -10.21 -14.49
CA LYS A 102 6.02 -11.65 -14.22
C LYS A 102 5.74 -11.93 -12.73
N PHE A 103 6.34 -11.14 -11.85
CA PHE A 103 6.22 -11.28 -10.40
C PHE A 103 5.91 -9.93 -9.76
N VAL A 104 5.08 -9.96 -8.73
CA VAL A 104 4.96 -8.90 -7.74
C VAL A 104 5.96 -9.21 -6.63
N SER A 105 6.81 -8.23 -6.31
CA SER A 105 7.84 -8.41 -5.29
C SER A 105 7.85 -7.23 -4.35
N ALA A 106 7.93 -7.53 -3.06
CA ALA A 106 7.97 -6.55 -1.99
C ALA A 106 8.76 -7.08 -0.79
N ARG A 107 9.32 -6.15 -0.03
CA ARG A 107 9.89 -6.41 1.29
C ARG A 107 8.78 -6.29 2.32
N LEU A 108 8.50 -7.36 3.06
CA LEU A 108 7.41 -7.37 4.03
C LEU A 108 7.88 -6.90 5.40
N LYS A 109 8.97 -7.48 5.90
CA LYS A 109 9.53 -7.20 7.21
C LYS A 109 11.05 -7.10 7.14
N ASN A 110 11.63 -6.17 7.88
CA ASN A 110 13.07 -6.14 8.15
C ASN A 110 13.35 -7.12 9.29
N THR A 111 14.26 -8.07 9.07
CA THR A 111 14.63 -9.03 10.11
C THR A 111 15.95 -8.67 10.79
N MET A 112 16.64 -7.61 10.33
CA MET A 112 17.90 -7.12 10.93
C MET A 112 18.97 -8.22 11.09
N GLY A 113 18.94 -9.25 10.25
CA GLY A 113 19.87 -10.39 10.32
C GLY A 113 19.46 -11.49 11.30
N ASP A 114 18.35 -11.33 12.03
CA ASP A 114 17.75 -12.45 12.77
C ASP A 114 17.25 -13.49 11.76
N ASN A 115 17.70 -14.74 11.95
CA ASN A 115 17.28 -15.93 11.20
C ASN A 115 15.81 -16.28 11.50
N ALA A 116 14.92 -15.34 11.23
CA ALA A 116 13.49 -15.51 11.42
C ALA A 116 12.93 -16.53 10.44
N THR A 117 11.88 -17.22 10.87
CA THR A 117 11.10 -18.15 10.05
C THR A 117 10.57 -17.46 8.79
N CYS A 118 10.43 -18.20 7.68
CA CYS A 118 9.77 -17.73 6.45
C CYS A 118 8.25 -17.55 6.59
N SER A 119 7.76 -17.20 7.78
CA SER A 119 6.34 -17.05 8.10
C SER A 119 6.11 -15.81 8.94
N ILE A 120 4.91 -15.24 8.84
CA ILE A 120 4.50 -14.06 9.62
C ILE A 120 3.63 -14.54 10.77
N LYS A 121 4.06 -14.31 12.02
CA LYS A 121 3.37 -14.80 13.23
C LYS A 121 1.91 -14.31 13.32
N ASN A 122 1.67 -13.05 12.94
CA ASN A 122 0.37 -12.41 12.93
C ASN A 122 0.16 -11.70 11.58
N PRO A 123 -0.19 -12.42 10.52
CA PRO A 123 -0.33 -11.81 9.20
C PRO A 123 -1.56 -10.90 9.13
N ALA A 124 -1.53 -9.90 8.25
CA ALA A 124 -2.73 -9.22 7.77
C ALA A 124 -3.63 -10.20 7.02
N ASP A 125 -4.94 -9.90 6.96
CA ASP A 125 -5.88 -10.68 6.16
C ASP A 125 -5.61 -10.50 4.66
N ILE A 126 -5.33 -9.26 4.26
CA ILE A 126 -5.09 -8.84 2.87
C ILE A 126 -3.71 -8.19 2.75
N TYR A 127 -2.98 -8.55 1.70
CA TYR A 127 -1.78 -7.84 1.27
C TYR A 127 -2.07 -7.08 -0.01
N MET A 128 -1.96 -5.76 0.07
CA MET A 128 -2.17 -4.84 -1.05
C MET A 128 -0.82 -4.38 -1.60
N PHE A 129 -0.60 -4.59 -2.90
CA PHE A 129 0.64 -4.21 -3.57
C PHE A 129 0.36 -3.19 -4.66
N GLY A 130 1.21 -2.15 -4.74
CA GLY A 130 1.24 -1.28 -5.91
C GLY A 130 1.66 0.16 -5.63
N GLY A 131 1.09 1.09 -6.38
CA GLY A 131 1.46 2.49 -6.37
C GLY A 131 0.93 3.22 -7.61
N CYS A 132 1.83 3.85 -8.37
CA CYS A 132 1.43 4.75 -9.46
C CYS A 132 0.84 4.05 -10.69
N ASP A 133 1.17 2.78 -10.90
CA ASP A 133 0.75 2.02 -12.09
C ASP A 133 -0.44 1.08 -11.82
N GLY A 134 -0.86 0.95 -10.56
CA GLY A 134 -2.00 0.15 -10.17
C GLY A 134 -1.98 -0.37 -8.75
N LEU A 135 -3.01 -1.13 -8.41
CA LEU A 135 -3.18 -1.85 -7.15
C LEU A 135 -3.71 -3.27 -7.39
N VAL A 136 -3.09 -4.22 -6.72
CA VAL A 136 -3.47 -5.65 -6.68
C VAL A 136 -3.50 -6.14 -5.24
N ILE A 137 -4.27 -7.18 -4.97
CA ILE A 137 -4.37 -7.81 -3.64
C ILE A 137 -4.24 -9.33 -3.70
N CYS A 138 -3.80 -9.93 -2.60
CA CYS A 138 -4.02 -11.34 -2.31
C CYS A 138 -4.23 -11.56 -0.81
N ASP A 139 -4.78 -12.70 -0.43
CA ASP A 139 -4.82 -13.11 0.98
C ASP A 139 -3.46 -13.68 1.42
N TYR A 140 -3.27 -13.83 2.74
CA TYR A 140 -2.04 -14.41 3.27
C TYR A 140 -1.80 -15.84 2.79
N LYS A 141 -2.85 -16.68 2.70
CA LYS A 141 -2.74 -18.08 2.28
C LYS A 141 -2.17 -18.22 0.86
N THR A 142 -2.53 -17.29 -0.02
CA THR A 142 -2.02 -17.19 -1.39
C THR A 142 -0.59 -16.65 -1.41
N LEU A 143 -0.24 -15.74 -0.50
CA LEU A 143 1.08 -15.14 -0.40
C LEU A 143 2.14 -16.08 0.21
N GLU A 144 1.75 -16.84 1.23
CA GLU A 144 2.63 -17.64 2.09
C GLU A 144 3.62 -18.54 1.33
N PRO A 145 3.21 -19.29 0.28
CA PRO A 145 4.14 -20.14 -0.48
C PRO A 145 5.23 -19.38 -1.23
N TYR A 146 5.10 -18.06 -1.37
CA TYR A 146 6.01 -17.19 -2.11
C TYR A 146 6.87 -16.31 -1.20
N LEU A 147 6.79 -16.54 0.12
CA LEU A 147 7.65 -15.92 1.11
C LEU A 147 9.04 -16.55 1.11
N HIS A 148 10.06 -15.71 1.17
CA HIS A 148 11.44 -16.15 1.30
C HIS A 148 12.28 -15.09 1.99
N MET A 149 13.29 -15.57 2.72
CA MET A 149 14.28 -14.73 3.34
C MET A 149 15.27 -14.22 2.29
N SER A 150 15.56 -12.92 2.33
CA SER A 150 16.56 -12.27 1.50
C SER A 150 17.44 -11.38 2.37
N LYS A 151 18.65 -11.85 2.67
CA LYS A 151 19.59 -11.19 3.59
C LYS A 151 18.90 -10.82 4.91
N ASP A 152 18.63 -9.53 5.12
CA ASP A 152 18.10 -8.97 6.37
C ASP A 152 16.59 -8.71 6.29
N ALA A 153 15.87 -9.50 5.50
CA ALA A 153 14.49 -9.23 5.16
C ALA A 153 13.66 -10.49 4.90
N LEU A 154 12.42 -10.48 5.37
CA LEU A 154 11.37 -11.32 4.83
C LEU A 154 10.79 -10.62 3.60
N THR A 155 10.81 -11.32 2.47
CA THR A 155 10.36 -10.79 1.18
C THR A 155 9.37 -11.73 0.51
N CYS A 156 8.61 -11.21 -0.44
CA CYS A 156 7.75 -12.02 -1.30
C CYS A 156 8.15 -11.89 -2.77
N LYS A 157 7.91 -12.94 -3.54
CA LYS A 157 8.00 -12.95 -5.00
C LYS A 157 6.87 -13.83 -5.56
N ILE A 158 5.67 -13.27 -5.56
CA ILE A 158 4.44 -13.94 -5.99
C ILE A 158 4.25 -13.77 -7.51
N PRO A 159 3.89 -14.81 -8.28
CA PRO A 159 3.53 -14.67 -9.68
C PRO A 159 2.37 -13.69 -9.86
N PHE A 160 2.41 -12.84 -10.88
CA PHE A 160 1.38 -11.83 -11.09
C PHE A 160 -0.02 -12.44 -11.29
N GLU A 161 -0.10 -13.63 -11.89
CA GLU A 161 -1.35 -14.38 -12.07
C GLU A 161 -1.99 -14.88 -10.76
N LYS A 162 -1.28 -14.80 -9.64
CA LYS A 162 -1.77 -15.22 -8.31
C LYS A 162 -2.30 -14.06 -7.46
N VAL A 163 -2.19 -12.83 -7.96
CA VAL A 163 -2.79 -11.66 -7.30
C VAL A 163 -4.02 -11.21 -8.10
N THR A 164 -4.98 -10.63 -7.40
CA THR A 164 -6.20 -10.09 -7.99
C THR A 164 -6.04 -8.59 -8.21
N GLN A 165 -6.29 -8.12 -9.44
CA GLN A 165 -6.30 -6.70 -9.76
C GLN A 165 -7.51 -6.02 -9.12
N ILE A 166 -7.25 -4.87 -8.49
CA ILE A 166 -8.32 -3.93 -8.11
C ILE A 166 -8.48 -2.88 -9.21
N ALA A 167 -7.39 -2.21 -9.59
CA ALA A 167 -7.38 -1.14 -10.58
C ALA A 167 -5.98 -0.92 -11.18
N PHE A 168 -5.92 -0.56 -12.47
CA PHE A 168 -4.73 0.03 -13.07
C PHE A 168 -4.94 1.51 -13.36
N ALA A 169 -3.86 2.29 -13.30
CA ALA A 169 -3.92 3.71 -13.61
C ALA A 169 -4.39 3.97 -15.05
N SER A 170 -4.04 3.07 -15.98
CA SER A 170 -4.48 3.11 -17.38
C SER A 170 -6.00 3.05 -17.56
N ASP A 171 -6.72 2.53 -16.55
CA ASP A 171 -8.18 2.45 -16.59
C ASP A 171 -8.83 3.83 -16.31
N TYR A 172 -8.04 4.85 -15.92
CA TYR A 172 -8.49 6.18 -15.48
C TYR A 172 -7.63 7.32 -16.05
N ASP A 173 -7.00 7.12 -17.23
CA ASP A 173 -6.00 8.05 -17.77
C ASP A 173 -6.52 9.49 -17.89
N GLU A 174 -7.77 9.67 -18.36
CA GLU A 174 -8.35 11.00 -18.55
C GLU A 174 -8.71 11.66 -17.22
N GLU A 175 -9.30 10.94 -16.28
CA GLU A 175 -9.64 11.45 -14.95
C GLU A 175 -8.39 11.82 -14.16
N ILE A 176 -7.32 11.02 -14.28
CA ILE A 176 -6.02 11.32 -13.68
C ILE A 176 -5.46 12.62 -14.28
N LYS A 177 -5.49 12.80 -15.62
CA LYS A 177 -5.02 14.05 -16.26
C LYS A 177 -5.80 15.26 -15.74
N VAL A 178 -7.13 15.18 -15.66
CA VAL A 178 -7.97 16.25 -15.14
C VAL A 178 -7.58 16.58 -13.68
N LYS A 179 -7.40 15.57 -12.83
CA LYS A 179 -6.97 15.75 -11.43
C LYS A 179 -5.60 16.41 -11.34
N MET A 180 -4.64 16.00 -12.17
CA MET A 180 -3.28 16.54 -12.20
C MET A 180 -3.25 18.01 -12.65
N VAL A 181 -4.08 18.40 -13.62
CA VAL A 181 -4.24 19.80 -14.03
C VAL A 181 -4.86 20.63 -12.90
N ALA A 182 -5.92 20.11 -12.28
CA ALA A 182 -6.64 20.82 -11.22
C ALA A 182 -5.82 21.01 -9.94
N THR A 183 -4.98 20.04 -9.57
CA THR A 183 -4.20 20.09 -8.32
C THR A 183 -3.02 21.06 -8.38
N LYS A 184 -2.57 21.47 -9.58
CA LYS A 184 -1.22 22.04 -9.81
C LYS A 184 -0.13 21.10 -9.26
N THR A 185 1.12 21.22 -9.69
CA THR A 185 2.19 20.42 -9.06
C THR A 185 2.30 20.88 -7.60
N VAL A 186 2.00 19.99 -6.66
CA VAL A 186 2.07 20.27 -5.23
C VAL A 186 3.43 19.80 -4.78
N ASP A 187 4.29 20.74 -4.38
CA ASP A 187 5.58 20.37 -3.78
C ASP A 187 5.36 19.93 -2.33
N TYR A 188 5.04 18.64 -2.17
CA TYR A 188 4.89 18.02 -0.86
C TYR A 188 6.12 18.22 0.03
N VAL A 189 7.33 18.22 -0.55
CA VAL A 189 8.57 18.38 0.24
C VAL A 189 8.61 19.80 0.83
N ALA A 190 8.33 20.82 0.01
CA ALA A 190 8.26 22.20 0.49
C ALA A 190 7.15 22.39 1.54
N MET A 191 5.98 21.77 1.34
CA MET A 191 4.89 21.81 2.32
C MET A 191 5.29 21.17 3.64
N ARG A 192 5.90 19.99 3.61
CA ARG A 192 6.39 19.30 4.81
C ARG A 192 7.40 20.16 5.56
N GLN A 193 8.38 20.72 4.85
CA GLN A 193 9.40 21.60 5.45
C GLN A 193 8.78 22.85 6.10
N LYS A 194 7.77 23.45 5.44
CA LYS A 194 7.04 24.59 6.01
C LYS A 194 6.36 24.21 7.32
N MET A 195 5.64 23.08 7.35
CA MET A 195 4.97 22.58 8.55
C MET A 195 5.95 22.23 9.67
N GLU A 196 7.10 21.63 9.33
CA GLU A 196 8.18 21.34 10.29
C GLU A 196 8.70 22.64 10.94
N MET A 197 8.95 23.69 10.15
CA MET A 197 9.37 24.98 10.69
C MET A 197 8.29 25.67 11.52
N GLU A 198 7.03 25.62 11.08
CA GLU A 198 5.88 26.14 11.85
C GLU A 198 5.75 25.44 13.21
N PHE A 199 5.98 24.13 13.26
CA PHE A 199 6.00 23.38 14.52
C PHE A 199 7.13 23.84 15.44
N LEU A 200 8.36 23.96 14.93
CA LEU A 200 9.53 24.42 15.69
C LEU A 200 9.35 25.82 16.25
N ASN A 201 8.62 26.69 15.55
CA ASN A 201 8.32 28.06 16.00
C ASN A 201 7.46 28.11 17.28
N ASN A 202 6.82 27.01 17.70
CA ASN A 202 6.11 26.96 18.98
C ASN A 202 7.04 26.81 20.19
N PHE A 203 8.35 26.65 19.96
CA PHE A 203 9.36 26.41 21.01
C PHE A 203 10.44 27.50 21.08
N VAL A 204 10.29 28.58 20.31
CA VAL A 204 11.16 29.77 20.32
C VAL A 204 10.34 31.01 20.67
#